data_AF-A0A3D1KIJ9-F1
#
_entry.id   AF-A0A3D1KIJ9-F1
#
_cell.length_a   1.000
_cell.length_b   1.000
_cell.length_c   1.000
_cell.angle_alpha   90.00
_cell.angle_beta   90.00
_cell.angle_gamma   90.00
#
_symmetry.space_group_name_H-M   'P 1'
#
loop_
_entity.id
_entity.type
_entity.pdbx_description
1 polymer ?
#
loop_
_entity_poly.entity_id
_entity_poly.type
_entity_poly.pdbx_seq_one_letter_code
_entity_poly.pdbx_strand_id
1 'polypeptide(L)'
;EQKGDWMPLLFILTDGKPSDLQVYDQAILNVKRHLFTNIVACAAGPKAKTEPLKNLTDNVFTLDTMDSNTFKKFFQWVTINVQQGGRTMGVTDNGVELPPPPAEVNVVI
;
A
#
# COMPACT_ATOMS: atom_id res chain seq x y z
N GLU A 1 16.61 25.98 -1.49
CA GLU A 1 15.61 24.92 -1.32
C GLU A 1 16.32 23.65 -0.88
N GLN A 2 16.07 23.17 0.34
CA GLN A 2 16.62 21.89 0.77
C GLN A 2 15.54 20.83 0.58
N LYS A 3 15.60 20.16 -0.57
CA LYS A 3 14.76 19.00 -0.89
C LYS A 3 15.36 17.81 -0.12
N GLY A 4 14.95 17.61 1.13
CA GLY A 4 15.66 16.72 2.06
C GLY A 4 14.86 15.62 2.76
N ASP A 5 13.63 15.89 3.21
CA ASP A 5 13.01 15.05 4.25
C ASP A 5 11.70 14.36 3.85
N TRP A 6 11.55 13.94 2.59
CA TRP A 6 10.32 13.26 2.15
C TRP A 6 10.44 11.73 2.24
N MET A 7 9.57 11.10 3.03
CA MET A 7 9.42 9.64 3.02
C MET A 7 8.49 9.22 1.87
N PRO A 8 8.92 8.32 0.95
CA PRO A 8 8.11 7.94 -0.20
C PRO A 8 6.86 7.13 0.19
N LEU A 9 5.84 7.19 -0.68
CA LEU A 9 4.67 6.32 -0.66
C LEU A 9 4.84 5.25 -1.74
N LEU A 10 4.67 3.97 -1.39
CA LEU A 10 4.79 2.85 -2.33
C LEU A 10 3.41 2.27 -2.64
N PHE A 11 3.03 2.23 -3.91
CA PHE A 11 1.88 1.48 -4.41
C PHE A 11 2.35 0.25 -5.18
N ILE A 12 1.77 -0.91 -4.88
CA ILE A 12 2.06 -2.17 -5.58
C ILE A 12 0.76 -2.71 -6.15
N LEU A 13 0.71 -2.92 -7.46
CA LEU A 13 -0.45 -3.48 -8.15
C LEU A 13 -0.03 -4.81 -8.78
N THR A 14 -0.63 -5.90 -8.31
CA THR A 14 -0.25 -7.26 -8.73
C THR A 14 -1.39 -8.23 -8.42
N ASP A 15 -1.39 -9.40 -9.06
CA ASP A 15 -2.30 -10.49 -8.68
C ASP A 15 -1.86 -11.27 -7.41
N GLY A 16 -0.79 -10.82 -6.74
CA GLY A 16 -0.32 -11.36 -5.47
C GLY A 16 0.25 -12.78 -5.55
N LYS A 17 0.71 -13.24 -6.71
CA LYS A 17 1.29 -14.58 -6.88
C LYS A 17 2.82 -14.52 -7.08
N PRO A 18 3.61 -14.42 -6.00
CA PRO A 18 5.06 -14.52 -6.12
C PRO A 18 5.44 -15.87 -6.74
N SER A 19 6.29 -15.85 -7.76
CA SER A 19 6.74 -17.06 -8.45
C SER A 19 7.79 -17.84 -7.65
N ASP A 20 8.52 -17.15 -6.77
CA ASP A 20 9.49 -17.72 -5.84
C ASP A 20 9.26 -17.12 -4.44
N LEU A 21 8.90 -17.96 -3.48
CA LEU A 21 8.56 -17.53 -2.13
C LEU A 21 9.80 -17.09 -1.35
N GLN A 22 10.94 -17.75 -1.55
CA GLN A 22 12.17 -17.43 -0.84
C GLN A 22 12.74 -16.07 -1.26
N VAL A 23 12.72 -15.79 -2.57
CA VAL A 23 13.11 -14.48 -3.11
C VAL A 23 12.14 -13.39 -2.63
N TYR A 24 10.84 -13.70 -2.59
CA TYR A 24 9.82 -12.76 -2.13
C TYR A 24 9.99 -12.38 -0.65
N ASP A 25 10.20 -13.36 0.23
CA ASP A 25 10.42 -13.12 1.65
C ASP A 25 11.67 -12.27 1.90
N GLN A 26 12.75 -12.53 1.16
CA GLN A 26 13.96 -11.69 1.22
C GLN A 26 13.70 -10.26 0.70
N ALA A 27 12.90 -10.11 -0.35
CA ALA A 27 12.52 -8.81 -0.88
C ALA A 27 11.67 -8.01 0.11
N ILE A 28 10.73 -8.64 0.83
CA ILE A 28 9.92 -7.98 1.88
C ILE A 28 10.84 -7.34 2.92
N LEU A 29 11.84 -8.08 3.41
CA LEU A 29 12.82 -7.55 4.37
C LEU A 29 13.60 -6.36 3.79
N ASN A 30 13.94 -6.40 2.52
CA ASN A 30 14.63 -5.29 1.84
C ASN A 30 13.72 -4.06 1.74
N VAL A 31 12.45 -4.24 1.37
CA VAL A 31 11.48 -3.15 1.25
C VAL A 31 11.21 -2.51 2.61
N LYS A 32 10.99 -3.31 3.66
CA LYS A 32 10.74 -2.81 5.03
C LYS A 32 11.94 -2.07 5.65
N ARG A 33 13.16 -2.27 5.13
CA ARG A 33 14.34 -1.48 5.54
C ARG A 33 14.35 -0.05 5.00
N HIS A 34 13.54 0.25 3.98
CA HIS A 34 13.40 1.60 3.46
C HIS A 34 12.31 2.35 4.23
N LEU A 35 12.53 3.64 4.48
CA LEU A 35 11.62 4.51 5.21
C LEU A 35 10.46 4.98 4.31
N PHE A 36 9.55 4.07 3.97
CA PHE A 36 8.28 4.43 3.32
C PHE A 36 7.31 5.01 4.35
N THR A 37 6.62 6.10 3.99
CA THR A 37 5.51 6.63 4.80
C THR A 37 4.39 5.60 4.92
N ASN A 38 4.09 4.96 3.78
CA ASN A 38 3.12 3.89 3.71
C ASN A 38 3.42 2.98 2.50
N ILE A 39 3.01 1.71 2.59
CA ILE A 39 3.04 0.75 1.49
C ILE A 39 1.61 0.28 1.30
N VAL A 40 1.05 0.50 0.11
CA VAL A 40 -0.31 0.12 -0.25
C VAL A 40 -0.25 -0.95 -1.33
N ALA A 41 -0.79 -2.12 -1.04
CA ALA A 41 -0.82 -3.24 -1.97
C ALA A 41 -2.24 -3.45 -2.52
N CYS A 42 -2.36 -3.55 -3.83
CA CYS A 42 -3.61 -3.76 -4.53
C CYS A 42 -3.59 -5.14 -5.22
N ALA A 43 -4.40 -6.05 -4.71
CA ALA A 43 -4.67 -7.36 -5.29
C ALA A 43 -5.57 -7.19 -6.51
N ALA A 44 -4.96 -7.17 -7.70
CA ALA A 44 -5.64 -6.83 -8.95
C ALA A 44 -6.24 -8.05 -9.65
N GLY A 45 -7.57 -8.05 -9.78
CA GLY A 45 -8.33 -9.03 -10.55
C GLY A 45 -8.92 -10.18 -9.72
N PRO A 46 -9.87 -10.93 -10.32
CA PRO A 46 -10.75 -11.86 -9.61
C PRO A 46 -10.06 -13.12 -9.05
N LYS A 47 -8.80 -13.35 -9.42
CA LYS A 47 -7.98 -14.48 -8.94
C LYS A 47 -6.72 -14.00 -8.23
N ALA A 48 -6.72 -12.75 -7.77
CA ALA A 48 -5.61 -12.22 -7.01
C ALA A 48 -5.55 -12.87 -5.62
N LYS A 49 -4.34 -13.03 -5.09
CA LYS A 49 -4.11 -13.52 -3.73
C LYS A 49 -3.72 -12.35 -2.83
N THR A 50 -4.35 -12.24 -1.68
CA THR A 50 -4.05 -11.17 -0.71
C THR A 50 -3.03 -11.63 0.32
N GLU A 51 -2.94 -12.93 0.59
CA GLU A 51 -2.13 -13.49 1.67
C GLU A 51 -0.65 -13.14 1.51
N PRO A 52 -0.02 -13.26 0.32
CA PRO A 52 1.37 -12.85 0.17
C PRO A 52 1.54 -11.33 0.37
N LEU A 53 0.58 -10.53 -0.08
CA LEU A 53 0.62 -9.07 0.06
C LEU A 53 0.52 -8.63 1.52
N LYS A 54 -0.24 -9.36 2.35
CA LYS A 54 -0.34 -9.12 3.80
C LYS A 54 0.99 -9.34 4.53
N ASN A 55 1.89 -10.17 3.99
CA ASN A 55 3.24 -10.30 4.55
C ASN A 55 4.07 -9.01 4.37
N LEU A 56 3.77 -8.23 3.32
CA LEU A 56 4.46 -6.99 3.01
C LEU A 56 3.89 -5.79 3.77
N THR A 57 2.56 -5.65 3.81
CA THR A 57 1.86 -4.51 4.43
C THR A 57 0.45 -4.91 4.87
N ASP A 58 -0.08 -4.27 5.90
CA ASP A 58 -1.47 -4.44 6.34
C ASP A 58 -2.45 -3.70 5.42
N ASN A 59 -1.97 -2.72 4.65
CA ASN A 59 -2.78 -1.92 3.73
C ASN A 59 -2.98 -2.65 2.39
N VAL A 60 -3.75 -3.74 2.41
CA VAL A 60 -4.09 -4.55 1.24
C VAL A 60 -5.53 -4.30 0.79
N PHE A 61 -5.72 -4.02 -0.50
CA PHE A 61 -7.02 -3.73 -1.12
C PHE A 61 -7.26 -4.66 -2.31
N THR A 62 -8.49 -5.15 -2.48
CA THR A 62 -8.85 -5.93 -3.67
C THR A 62 -9.42 -5.01 -4.75
N LEU A 63 -9.00 -5.23 -5.99
CA LEU A 63 -9.51 -4.53 -7.16
C LEU A 63 -10.20 -5.55 -8.07
N ASP A 64 -11.43 -5.90 -7.72
CA ASP A 64 -12.22 -6.94 -8.39
C ASP A 64 -12.75 -6.47 -9.75
N THR A 65 -13.08 -5.17 -9.86
CA THR A 65 -13.59 -4.53 -11.06
C THR A 65 -12.82 -3.25 -11.39
N MET A 66 -12.17 -3.21 -12.55
CA MET A 66 -11.44 -2.05 -13.04
C MET A 66 -12.37 -1.06 -13.76
N ASP A 67 -13.31 -0.44 -13.04
CA ASP A 67 -13.86 0.81 -13.55
C ASP A 67 -12.92 1.96 -13.15
N SER A 68 -12.60 2.82 -14.12
CA SER A 68 -11.62 3.90 -13.97
C SER A 68 -12.02 4.95 -12.93
N ASN A 69 -13.32 5.07 -12.64
CA ASN A 69 -13.84 6.03 -11.67
C ASN A 69 -13.56 5.57 -10.23
N THR A 70 -13.82 4.30 -9.93
CA THR A 70 -13.53 3.68 -8.64
C THR A 70 -12.03 3.71 -8.35
N PHE A 71 -11.20 3.40 -9.35
CA PHE A 71 -9.75 3.48 -9.23
C PHE A 71 -9.28 4.91 -8.91
N LYS A 72 -9.79 5.92 -9.63
CA LYS A 72 -9.46 7.33 -9.36
C LYS A 72 -9.85 7.76 -7.95
N LYS A 73 -11.07 7.41 -7.51
CA LYS A 73 -11.55 7.71 -6.16
C LYS A 73 -10.69 7.03 -5.09
N PHE A 74 -10.27 5.78 -5.31
CA PHE A 74 -9.37 5.07 -4.41
C PHE A 74 -8.03 5.80 -4.25
N PHE A 75 -7.35 6.15 -5.34
CA PHE A 75 -6.06 6.86 -5.24
C PHE A 75 -6.22 8.25 -4.65
N GLN A 76 -7.30 8.96 -4.95
CA GLN A 76 -7.63 10.23 -4.30
C GLN A 76 -7.77 10.04 -2.79
N TRP A 77 -8.53 9.03 -2.36
CA TRP A 77 -8.70 8.70 -0.96
C TRP A 77 -7.39 8.31 -0.27
N VAL A 78 -6.59 7.41 -0.85
CA VAL A 78 -5.28 7.05 -0.28
C VAL A 78 -4.38 8.29 -0.17
N THR A 79 -4.34 9.13 -1.22
CA THR A 79 -3.49 10.33 -1.22
C THR A 79 -3.92 11.32 -0.14
N ILE A 80 -5.21 11.55 0.05
CA ILE A 80 -5.74 12.46 1.09
C ILE A 80 -5.35 11.97 2.49
N ASN A 81 -5.50 10.67 2.73
CA ASN A 81 -5.29 10.11 4.07
C ASN A 81 -3.82 9.87 4.40
N VAL A 82 -3.00 9.51 3.42
CA VAL A 82 -1.54 9.38 3.61
C VAL A 82 -0.86 10.74 3.77
N GLN A 83 -1.37 11.81 3.15
CA GLN A 83 -0.82 13.16 3.32
C GLN A 83 -0.97 13.72 4.73
N GLN A 84 -2.02 13.33 5.47
CA GLN A 84 -2.18 13.71 6.88
C GLN A 84 -1.13 13.06 7.79
N GLY A 85 -0.45 12.02 7.29
CA GLY A 85 0.62 11.29 7.94
C GLY A 85 2.03 11.61 7.47
N GLY A 86 2.21 12.64 6.62
CA GLY A 86 3.51 13.05 6.09
C GLY A 86 4.40 13.62 7.19
N ARG A 87 5.07 12.75 7.95
CA ARG A 87 6.02 13.13 9.01
C ARG A 87 7.41 13.36 8.39
N THR A 88 8.05 14.44 8.82
CA THR A 88 9.47 14.72 8.58
C THR A 88 10.34 13.64 9.25
N MET A 89 11.49 13.29 8.67
CA MET A 89 12.44 12.35 9.30
C MET A 89 12.78 12.78 10.74
N GLY A 90 12.37 11.99 11.74
CA GLY A 90 12.63 12.28 13.16
C GLY A 90 11.47 11.95 14.12
N VAL A 91 10.26 11.74 13.63
CA VAL A 91 9.12 11.29 14.46
C VAL A 91 8.96 9.77 14.32
N THR A 92 9.50 9.02 15.27
CA THR A 92 9.30 7.57 15.40
C THR A 92 7.98 7.30 16.09
N ASP A 93 6.89 7.34 15.35
CA ASP A 93 5.63 6.78 15.85
C ASP A 93 4.94 6.02 14.73
N ASN A 94 4.36 4.89 15.12
CA ASN A 94 3.97 3.78 14.26
C ASN A 94 3.06 4.23 13.11
N GLY A 95 3.12 3.48 12.01
CA GLY A 95 2.55 3.81 10.70
C GLY A 95 1.17 4.44 10.73
N VAL A 96 0.93 5.36 9.79
CA VAL A 96 -0.33 6.08 9.66
C VAL A 96 -1.41 5.08 9.27
N GLU A 97 -2.30 4.79 10.22
CA GLU A 97 -3.43 3.90 10.01
C GLU A 97 -4.38 4.57 9.01
N LEU A 98 -4.64 3.89 7.90
CA LEU A 98 -5.58 4.41 6.91
C LEU A 98 -6.99 4.35 7.53
N PRO A 99 -7.82 5.40 7.36
CA PRO A 99 -9.20 5.34 7.79
C PRO A 99 -9.96 4.22 7.07
N PRO A 100 -11.21 3.93 7.45
CA PRO A 100 -12.02 3.00 6.70
C PRO A 100 -12.17 3.46 5.24
N PRO A 101 -12.02 2.54 4.28
CA PRO A 101 -12.13 2.80 2.86
C PRO A 101 -13.58 3.13 2.48
N PRO A 102 -13.81 3.91 1.40
CA PRO A 102 -15.15 4.17 0.91
C PRO A 102 -15.87 2.85 0.56
N ALA A 103 -17.18 2.76 0.78
CA ALA A 103 -17.98 1.54 0.54
C ALA A 103 -17.91 1.00 -0.90
N GLU A 104 -17.45 1.82 -1.83
CA GLU A 104 -17.24 1.51 -3.25
C GLU A 104 -15.92 0.75 -3.49
N VAL A 105 -15.01 0.74 -2.51
CA VAL A 105 -13.75 -0.02 -2.50
C VAL A 105 -13.98 -1.24 -1.61
N ASN A 106 -14.13 -2.42 -2.21
CA ASN A 106 -14.23 -3.66 -1.46
C ASN A 106 -12.94 -3.87 -0.67
N VAL A 107 -13.06 -3.91 0.66
CA VAL A 107 -11.92 -4.19 1.52
C VAL A 107 -12.16 -5.49 2.22
N VAL A 108 -11.36 -6.47 1.79
CA VAL A 108 -11.19 -7.72 2.50
C VAL A 108 -9.99 -7.53 3.44
N ILE A 109 -10.28 -7.13 4.67
CA ILE A 109 -9.31 -7.08 5.78
C ILE A 109 -8.72 -8.47 6.02
#